data_AF-A0A1B6H0B8-F1
#
_entry.id   AF-A0A1B6H0B8-F1
#
_cell.length_a   1.000
_cell.length_b   1.000
_cell.length_c   1.000
_cell.angle_alpha   90.00
_cell.angle_beta   90.00
_cell.angle_gamma   90.00
#
_symmetry.space_group_name_H-M   'P 1'
#
loop_
_entity.id
_entity.type
_entity.pdbx_description
1 polymer ?
#
loop_
_entity_poly.entity_id
_entity_poly.type
_entity_poly.pdbx_seq_one_letter_code
_entity_poly.pdbx_strand_id
1 'polypeptide(L)'
;MALTLQTAMMSSLQQAALLPPNSPAAAALNLQAFESYLTLHRLSTSVSTPQRPTSPAPSVPDDLAAAEELEDDPALLEDDLEDDIPPPSSSPSRLNTQFPAFPGNAG
;
A
#
# COMPACT_ATOMS: atom_id res chain seq x y z
N MET A 1 -3.33 -19.76 -5.24
CA MET A 1 -3.41 -18.50 -6.02
C MET A 1 -2.78 -17.33 -5.28
N ALA A 2 -3.05 -17.11 -3.99
CA ALA A 2 -2.42 -16.03 -3.21
C ALA A 2 -0.88 -16.05 -3.22
N LEU A 3 -0.26 -17.23 -3.04
CA LEU A 3 1.19 -17.37 -3.11
C LEU A 3 1.75 -16.97 -4.49
N THR A 4 1.06 -17.31 -5.57
CA THR A 4 1.44 -16.92 -6.94
C THR A 4 1.38 -15.41 -7.13
N LEU A 5 0.33 -14.74 -6.64
CA LEU A 5 0.19 -13.28 -6.66
C LEU A 5 1.27 -12.57 -5.85
N GLN A 6 1.59 -13.10 -4.65
CA GLN A 6 2.68 -12.59 -3.81
C GLN A 6 4.03 -12.68 -4.52
N THR A 7 4.35 -13.85 -5.09
CA THR A 7 5.59 -14.04 -5.84
C THR A 7 5.65 -13.15 -7.09
N ALA A 8 4.53 -12.99 -7.81
CA ALA A 8 4.45 -12.10 -8.97
C ALA A 8 4.70 -10.63 -8.60
N MET A 9 4.12 -10.16 -7.49
CA MET A 9 4.36 -8.81 -6.97
C MET A 9 5.83 -8.62 -6.58
N MET A 10 6.39 -9.55 -5.79
CA MET A 10 7.77 -9.48 -5.31
C MET A 10 8.75 -9.46 -6.49
N SER A 11 8.53 -10.33 -7.49
CA SER A 11 9.35 -10.37 -8.70
C SER A 11 9.28 -9.04 -9.48
N SER A 12 8.09 -8.46 -9.61
CA SER A 12 7.90 -7.20 -10.34
C SER A 12 8.57 -6.02 -9.62
N LEU A 13 8.44 -5.93 -8.29
CA LEU A 13 9.13 -4.92 -7.46
C LEU A 13 10.65 -5.08 -7.51
N GLN A 14 11.16 -6.31 -7.47
CA GLN A 14 12.60 -6.58 -7.60
C GLN A 14 13.13 -6.14 -8.96
N GLN A 15 12.39 -6.42 -10.02
CA GLN A 15 12.74 -5.97 -11.37
C GLN A 15 12.69 -4.44 -11.47
N ALA A 16 11.70 -3.79 -10.86
CA ALA A 16 11.61 -2.33 -10.81
C ALA A 16 12.77 -1.70 -10.03
N ALA A 17 13.23 -2.34 -8.95
CA ALA A 17 14.34 -1.88 -8.12
C ALA A 17 15.71 -1.96 -8.82
N LEU A 18 15.84 -2.80 -9.85
CA LEU A 18 17.04 -2.88 -10.70
C LEU A 18 17.07 -1.80 -11.78
N LEU A 19 15.95 -1.12 -12.01
CA LEU A 19 15.83 -0.07 -13.02
C LEU A 19 16.16 1.31 -12.44
N PRO A 20 16.59 2.27 -13.28
CA PRO A 20 16.79 3.65 -12.84
C PRO A 20 15.50 4.24 -12.24
N PRO A 21 15.60 5.12 -11.23
CA PRO A 21 14.43 5.67 -10.54
C PRO A 21 13.50 6.50 -11.44
N ASN A 22 14.01 7.04 -12.54
CA ASN A 22 13.24 7.81 -13.52
C ASN A 22 12.77 6.97 -14.72
N SER A 23 12.80 5.64 -14.59
CA SER A 23 12.48 4.73 -15.68
C SER A 23 10.97 4.52 -15.81
N PRO A 24 10.38 4.74 -17.01
CA PRO A 24 8.97 4.40 -17.24
C PRO A 24 8.70 2.90 -17.10
N ALA A 25 9.70 2.05 -17.36
CA ALA A 25 9.60 0.61 -17.14
C ALA A 25 9.52 0.25 -15.65
N ALA A 26 10.20 0.99 -14.76
CA ALA A 26 10.08 0.80 -13.32
C ALA A 26 8.67 1.17 -12.83
N ALA A 27 8.11 2.27 -13.36
CA ALA A 27 6.73 2.67 -13.08
C ALA A 27 5.72 1.62 -13.55
N ALA A 28 5.87 1.09 -14.77
CA ALA A 28 4.99 0.04 -15.29
C ALA A 28 5.03 -1.23 -14.42
N LEU A 29 6.22 -1.65 -13.99
CA LEU A 29 6.38 -2.80 -13.07
C LEU A 29 5.78 -2.50 -11.68
N ASN A 30 5.96 -1.30 -11.13
CA ASN A 30 5.33 -0.91 -9.87
C ASN A 30 3.79 -0.94 -9.96
N LEU A 31 3.20 -0.51 -11.07
CA LEU A 31 1.76 -0.60 -11.32
C LEU A 31 1.32 -2.06 -11.40
N GLN A 32 2.07 -2.91 -12.11
CA GLN A 32 1.79 -4.34 -12.18
C GLN A 32 1.83 -5.02 -10.80
N ALA A 33 2.79 -4.64 -9.95
CA ALA A 33 2.87 -5.11 -8.58
C ALA A 33 1.66 -4.64 -7.73
N PHE A 34 1.20 -3.40 -7.95
CA PHE A 34 0.02 -2.85 -7.29
C PHE A 34 -1.27 -3.57 -7.68
N GLU A 35 -1.47 -3.88 -8.97
CA GLU A 35 -2.63 -4.67 -9.43
C GLU A 35 -2.67 -6.06 -8.77
N SER A 36 -1.49 -6.68 -8.63
CA SER A 36 -1.34 -7.95 -7.91
C SER A 36 -1.67 -7.79 -6.42
N TYR A 37 -1.24 -6.69 -5.78
CA TYR A 37 -1.57 -6.38 -4.39
C TYR A 37 -3.06 -6.18 -4.18
N LEU A 38 -3.73 -5.42 -5.03
CA LEU A 38 -5.16 -5.17 -4.94
C LEU A 38 -5.96 -6.47 -5.07
N THR A 39 -5.55 -7.33 -6.01
CA THR A 39 -6.17 -8.66 -6.18
C THR A 39 -6.00 -9.52 -4.94
N LEU A 40 -4.79 -9.55 -4.38
CA LEU A 40 -4.48 -10.27 -3.14
C LEU A 40 -5.28 -9.69 -1.97
N HIS A 41 -5.36 -8.36 -1.85
CA HIS A 41 -6.12 -7.67 -0.83
C HIS A 41 -7.60 -8.06 -0.89
N ARG A 42 -8.21 -8.03 -2.08
CA ARG A 42 -9.58 -8.49 -2.31
C ARG A 42 -9.81 -9.95 -1.91
N LEU A 43 -8.87 -10.84 -2.23
CA LEU A 43 -8.93 -12.24 -1.82
C LEU A 43 -8.79 -12.40 -0.30
N SER A 44 -7.91 -11.62 0.33
CA SER A 44 -7.69 -11.62 1.77
C SER A 44 -8.93 -11.11 2.52
N THR A 45 -9.57 -10.05 2.04
CA THR A 45 -10.80 -9.50 2.64
C THR A 45 -12.01 -10.39 2.38
N SER A 46 -12.11 -11.01 1.19
CA SER A 46 -13.22 -11.90 0.85
C SER A 46 -13.18 -13.23 1.62
N VAL A 47 -12.00 -13.71 2.03
CA VAL A 47 -11.87 -14.91 2.89
C VAL A 47 -12.30 -14.61 4.33
N SER A 48 -12.20 -13.37 4.78
CA SER A 48 -12.60 -12.95 6.13
C SER A 48 -14.10 -12.66 6.28
N THR A 49 -14.86 -12.56 5.19
CA THR A 49 -16.32 -12.51 5.22
C THR A 49 -16.90 -13.90 4.97
N PRO A 50 -17.34 -14.66 6.00
CA PRO A 50 -18.23 -15.78 5.76
C PRO A 50 -19.52 -15.22 5.17
N GLN A 51 -19.68 -15.28 3.84
CA GLN A 51 -21.00 -15.22 3.22
C GLN A 51 -21.78 -16.40 3.82
N ARG A 52 -22.63 -16.11 4.80
CA ARG A 52 -23.70 -17.01 5.20
C ARG A 52 -24.69 -17.03 4.02
N PRO A 53 -24.82 -18.12 3.25
CA PRO A 53 -25.93 -18.23 2.32
C PRO A 53 -27.20 -18.40 3.14
N THR A 54 -27.90 -17.31 3.47
CA THR A 54 -29.27 -17.40 3.94
C THR A 54 -30.15 -17.58 2.71
N SER A 55 -30.33 -18.83 2.28
CA SER A 55 -31.56 -19.21 1.59
C SER A 55 -32.45 -19.85 2.65
N PRO A 56 -33.65 -19.29 2.84
CA PRO A 56 -34.80 -20.02 2.33
C PRO A 56 -35.75 -19.09 1.56
N ALA A 57 -36.16 -19.53 0.37
CA ALA A 57 -37.40 -19.02 -0.22
C ALA A 57 -38.58 -19.34 0.72
N PRO A 58 -39.53 -18.41 0.84
CA PRO A 58 -40.88 -18.77 0.43
C PRO A 58 -41.50 -17.69 -0.47
N SER A 59 -42.20 -18.15 -1.49
CA SER A 59 -42.99 -17.36 -2.41
C SER A 59 -44.11 -16.60 -1.70
N VAL A 60 -44.24 -15.29 -1.95
CA VAL A 60 -45.52 -14.61 -2.25
C VAL A 60 -45.23 -13.32 -3.06
N PRO A 61 -45.94 -13.06 -4.16
CA PRO A 61 -45.85 -11.83 -4.94
C PRO A 61 -46.83 -10.76 -4.42
N ASP A 62 -46.77 -9.59 -5.06
CA ASP A 62 -47.69 -8.46 -5.04
C ASP A 62 -47.50 -7.37 -3.96
N ASP A 63 -46.98 -6.25 -4.48
CA ASP A 63 -47.60 -4.92 -4.41
C ASP A 63 -47.00 -3.86 -3.47
N LEU A 64 -46.95 -2.66 -4.04
CA LEU A 64 -46.77 -1.34 -3.44
C LEU A 64 -45.35 -0.74 -3.27
N ALA A 65 -44.91 -0.10 -4.36
CA ALA A 65 -44.61 1.33 -4.45
C ALA A 65 -44.00 2.05 -3.22
N ALA A 66 -42.80 2.61 -3.41
CA ALA A 66 -42.54 4.04 -3.22
C ALA A 66 -41.13 4.36 -3.72
N ALA A 67 -41.04 5.19 -4.74
CA ALA A 67 -39.86 5.99 -5.00
C ALA A 67 -39.68 6.95 -3.82
N GLU A 68 -38.47 7.10 -3.31
CA GLU A 68 -37.95 8.41 -2.89
C GLU A 68 -36.46 8.48 -3.21
N GLU A 69 -36.16 9.29 -4.22
CA GLU A 69 -34.94 10.06 -4.33
C GLU A 69 -34.63 10.73 -2.99
N LEU A 70 -33.37 10.69 -2.58
CA LEU A 70 -32.79 11.85 -1.92
C LEU A 70 -31.38 12.05 -2.50
N GLU A 71 -31.31 13.00 -3.43
CA GLU A 71 -30.09 13.71 -3.79
C GLU A 71 -29.62 14.57 -2.59
N ASP A 72 -28.52 15.32 -2.76
CA ASP A 72 -27.86 16.22 -1.79
C ASP A 72 -26.75 15.54 -0.93
N ASP A 73 -25.47 15.90 -0.94
CA ASP A 73 -24.77 17.12 -1.35
C ASP A 73 -23.23 16.83 -1.41
N PRO A 74 -22.50 17.19 -2.49
CA PRO A 74 -21.04 17.10 -2.53
C PRO A 74 -20.39 18.49 -2.33
N ALA A 75 -20.52 19.10 -1.15
CA ALA A 75 -19.65 20.19 -0.69
C ALA A 75 -18.47 19.59 0.09
N LEU A 76 -17.28 19.44 -0.51
CA LEU A 76 -16.23 20.47 -0.46
C LEU A 76 -16.14 21.18 0.89
N LEU A 77 -15.25 20.70 1.76
CA LEU A 77 -14.33 21.58 2.47
C LEU A 77 -12.94 20.90 2.48
N GLU A 78 -12.13 21.39 1.54
CA GLU A 78 -10.68 21.54 1.70
C GLU A 78 -10.42 22.47 2.91
N ASP A 79 -9.16 22.61 3.36
CA ASP A 79 -8.65 23.32 4.57
C ASP A 79 -8.36 22.35 5.73
N ASP A 80 -7.13 22.05 6.17
CA ASP A 80 -5.87 22.80 6.21
C ASP A 80 -4.69 21.85 5.90
N LEU A 81 -3.88 22.19 4.89
CA LEU A 81 -2.49 21.74 4.80
C LEU A 81 -1.60 22.94 5.10
N GLU A 82 -1.33 23.19 6.38
CA GLU A 82 -0.33 24.19 6.80
C GLU A 82 0.84 23.50 7.52
N ASP A 83 1.92 23.37 6.75
CA ASP A 83 3.30 23.68 7.11
C ASP A 83 3.78 23.45 8.55
N ASP A 84 4.45 22.30 8.78
CA ASP A 84 5.77 22.31 9.45
C ASP A 84 6.50 20.96 9.21
N ILE A 85 7.11 20.80 8.04
CA ILE A 85 8.11 19.72 7.86
C ILE A 85 9.49 20.38 7.94
N PRO A 86 10.22 20.25 9.07
CA PRO A 86 11.59 20.74 9.12
C PRO A 86 12.46 19.99 8.11
N PRO A 87 13.41 20.67 7.43
CA PRO A 87 14.30 20.00 6.49
C PRO A 87 15.15 18.96 7.24
N PRO A 88 15.41 17.77 6.66
CA PRO A 88 16.37 16.84 7.24
C PRO A 88 17.77 17.47 7.15
N SER A 89 18.27 17.95 8.29
CA SER A 89 19.65 18.43 8.41
C SER A 89 20.61 17.29 8.04
N SER A 90 21.39 17.53 7.01
CA SER A 90 22.46 16.66 6.55
C SER A 90 23.61 16.63 7.56
N SER A 91 23.99 15.43 8.03
CA SER A 91 25.40 14.99 8.17
C SER A 91 25.48 13.61 8.86
N PRO A 92 25.89 12.52 8.18
CA PRO A 92 26.38 11.34 8.86
C PRO A 92 27.80 11.62 9.39
N SER A 93 27.90 11.90 10.69
CA SER A 93 29.19 11.91 11.39
C SER A 93 29.85 10.53 11.19
N ARG A 94 31.01 10.54 10.53
CA ARG A 94 31.78 9.35 10.22
C ARG A 94 32.02 8.52 11.48
N LEU A 95 31.74 7.23 11.35
CA LEU A 95 32.03 6.15 12.28
C LEU A 95 33.48 6.29 12.79
N ASN A 96 33.64 6.72 14.04
CA ASN A 96 34.93 6.83 14.72
C ASN A 96 35.42 5.41 15.05
N THR A 97 36.05 4.75 14.07
CA THR A 97 36.77 3.48 14.30
C THR A 97 38.10 3.79 14.98
N GLN A 98 38.04 4.23 16.24
CA GLN A 98 39.20 4.41 17.11
C GLN A 98 39.74 3.01 17.46
N PHE A 99 40.70 2.52 16.68
CA PHE A 99 41.55 1.40 17.08
C PHE A 99 42.31 1.77 18.37
N PRO A 100 42.41 0.87 19.37
CA PRO A 100 43.32 1.09 20.48
C PRO A 100 44.76 1.00 19.98
N ALA A 101 45.52 2.09 20.14
CA ALA A 101 46.96 2.12 19.90
C ALA A 101 47.65 1.22 20.95
N PHE A 102 48.56 0.35 20.49
CA PHE A 102 49.45 -0.41 21.36
C PHE A 102 50.39 0.55 22.12
N PRO A 103 50.66 0.35 23.42
CA PRO A 103 51.63 1.15 24.14
C PRO A 103 53.06 0.76 23.72
N GLY A 104 53.62 1.52 22.79
CA GLY A 104 55.02 1.48 22.38
C GLY A 104 55.84 2.52 23.14
N ASN A 105 56.67 2.00 24.03
CA ASN A 105 57.83 2.59 24.73
C ASN A 105 58.59 3.70 23.97
N ALA A 106 58.82 4.85 24.63
CA ALA A 106 60.06 5.65 24.51
C ALA A 106 60.08 6.80 25.53
N GLY A 107 61.11 6.84 26.39
CA GLY A 107 61.44 7.99 27.26
C GLY A 107 61.95 7.58 28.63
#